data_AF-A0A6H9Z278-F1
#
_entry.id   AF-A0A6H9Z278-F1
#
_cell.length_a   1.000
_cell.length_b   1.000
_cell.length_c   1.000
_cell.angle_alpha   90.00
_cell.angle_beta   90.00
_cell.angle_gamma   90.00
#
_symmetry.space_group_name_H-M   'P 1'
#
loop_
_entity.id
_entity.type
_entity.pdbx_description
1 polymer ?
#
loop_
_entity_poly.entity_id
_entity_poly.type
_entity_poly.pdbx_seq_one_letter_code
_entity_poly.pdbx_strand_id
1 'polypeptide(L)'
;MPTMKWKDVVDCPPFVQITGDPPQPAYLLAWMRMEITGEWRAIVTYIRQVGERPAERMLVNVGAGRVKPLMPPAAYKDVRRIQLCRDGDIRDWEPEPPAEP
;
A
#
# COMPACT_ATOMS: atom_id res chain seq x y z
N MET A 1 38.67 -9.73 -11.89
CA MET A 1 37.44 -8.92 -11.97
C MET A 1 36.63 -9.19 -10.71
N PRO A 2 36.32 -8.21 -9.85
CA PRO A 2 35.52 -8.45 -8.67
C PRO A 2 34.06 -8.72 -9.07
N THR A 3 33.52 -9.86 -8.64
CA THR A 3 32.14 -10.28 -8.89
C THR A 3 31.21 -9.49 -7.96
N MET A 4 30.33 -8.67 -8.54
CA MET A 4 29.29 -7.96 -7.78
C MET A 4 28.37 -8.99 -7.13
N LYS A 5 28.43 -9.11 -5.80
CA LYS A 5 27.48 -9.91 -5.02
C LYS A 5 26.28 -9.04 -4.69
N TRP A 6 25.21 -9.18 -5.47
CA TRP A 6 23.92 -8.60 -5.13
C TRP A 6 23.44 -9.24 -3.82
N LYS A 7 23.14 -8.43 -2.81
CA LYS A 7 22.30 -8.88 -1.68
C LYS A 7 20.86 -8.78 -2.17
N ASP A 8 20.16 -9.91 -2.29
CA ASP A 8 18.81 -10.03 -2.84
C ASP A 8 17.69 -9.36 -2.03
N VAL A 9 18.00 -8.42 -1.14
CA VAL A 9 16.98 -7.76 -0.31
C VAL A 9 16.99 -6.28 -0.58
N VAL A 10 16.51 -5.91 -1.76
CA VAL A 10 15.89 -4.60 -1.93
C VAL A 10 14.48 -4.76 -1.39
N ASP A 11 14.17 -4.11 -0.26
CA ASP A 11 12.82 -4.09 0.31
C ASP A 11 11.85 -3.49 -0.72
N CYS A 12 11.22 -4.37 -1.49
CA CYS A 12 10.24 -4.01 -2.49
C CYS A 12 8.86 -4.16 -1.84
N PRO A 13 8.05 -3.09 -1.78
CA PRO A 13 6.70 -3.19 -1.23
C PRO A 13 5.90 -4.27 -1.99
N PRO A 14 4.94 -4.94 -1.33
CA PRO A 14 4.23 -6.02 -1.97
C PRO A 14 3.31 -5.53 -3.09
N PHE A 15 3.12 -6.39 -4.08
CA PHE A 15 2.40 -6.10 -5.31
C PHE A 15 0.91 -6.40 -5.18
N VAL A 16 0.08 -5.49 -5.68
CA VAL A 16 -1.38 -5.59 -5.67
C VAL A 16 -1.95 -5.18 -7.02
N GLN A 17 -3.21 -5.52 -7.25
CA GLN A 17 -3.99 -5.01 -8.37
C GLN A 17 -5.13 -4.14 -7.85
N ILE A 18 -5.19 -2.90 -8.33
CA ILE A 18 -6.31 -2.00 -8.09
C ILE A 18 -7.42 -2.36 -9.09
N THR A 19 -8.62 -2.64 -8.60
CA THR A 19 -9.78 -2.94 -9.43
C THR A 19 -10.33 -1.66 -10.08
N GLY A 20 -10.66 -1.77 -11.37
CA GLY A 20 -11.09 -0.68 -12.25
C GLY A 20 -11.08 -1.17 -13.70
N ASP A 21 -11.38 -0.27 -14.63
CA ASP A 21 -11.28 -0.54 -16.06
C ASP A 21 -10.35 0.50 -16.73
N PRO A 22 -9.12 0.12 -17.13
CA PRO A 22 -8.50 -1.18 -16.93
C PRO A 22 -8.03 -1.39 -15.47
N PRO A 23 -7.88 -2.64 -15.00
CA PRO A 23 -7.23 -2.92 -13.73
C PRO A 23 -5.77 -2.47 -13.74
N GLN A 24 -5.29 -1.91 -12.62
CA GLN A 24 -3.96 -1.31 -12.55
C GLN A 24 -3.07 -2.06 -11.54
N PRO A 25 -1.95 -2.67 -11.97
CA PRO A 25 -0.94 -3.16 -11.05
C PRO A 25 -0.29 -2.01 -10.26
N ALA A 26 -0.07 -2.22 -8.98
CA ALA A 26 0.51 -1.22 -8.07
C ALA A 26 1.31 -1.87 -6.92
N TYR A 27 2.13 -1.06 -6.28
CA TYR A 27 2.84 -1.40 -5.05
C TYR A 27 2.09 -0.84 -3.85
N LEU A 28 1.81 -1.70 -2.87
CA LEU A 28 1.13 -1.32 -1.63
C LEU A 28 2.13 -0.76 -0.62
N LEU A 29 1.95 0.50 -0.23
CA LEU A 29 2.86 1.19 0.68
C LEU A 29 2.38 1.14 2.14
N ALA A 30 1.07 1.32 2.35
CA ALA A 30 0.47 1.29 3.67
C ALA A 30 -1.04 1.02 3.61
N TRP A 31 -1.58 0.45 4.69
CA TRP A 31 -3.00 0.46 4.99
C TRP A 31 -3.31 1.67 5.88
N MET A 32 -4.32 2.45 5.50
CA MET A 32 -4.79 3.61 6.24
C MET A 32 -6.19 3.34 6.79
N ARG A 33 -6.38 3.48 8.09
CA ARG A 33 -7.71 3.50 8.72
C ARG A 33 -8.17 4.94 8.85
N MET A 34 -9.41 5.23 8.46
CA MET A 34 -10.05 6.52 8.68
C MET A 34 -10.63 6.55 10.10
N GLU A 35 -10.21 7.47 10.98
CA GLU A 35 -10.74 7.52 12.35
C GLU A 35 -12.24 7.84 12.39
N ILE A 36 -12.71 8.70 11.49
CA ILE A 36 -14.11 9.16 11.45
C ILE A 36 -15.05 8.02 11.07
N THR A 37 -14.71 7.26 10.02
CA THR A 37 -15.62 6.26 9.43
C THR A 37 -15.25 4.82 9.79
N GLY A 38 -14.06 4.60 10.33
CA GLY A 38 -13.49 3.26 10.50
C GLY A 38 -13.10 2.57 9.19
N GLU A 39 -13.28 3.23 8.04
CA GLU A 39 -13.00 2.68 6.72
C GLU A 39 -11.51 2.39 6.54
N TRP A 40 -11.20 1.23 5.96
CA TRP A 40 -9.85 0.89 5.54
C TRP A 40 -9.60 1.27 4.08
N ARG A 41 -8.44 1.88 3.87
CA ARG A 41 -7.94 2.36 2.58
C ARG A 41 -6.51 1.91 2.37
N ALA A 42 -6.09 1.83 1.11
CA ALA A 42 -4.74 1.48 0.72
C ALA A 42 -4.05 2.69 0.10
N ILE A 43 -2.85 2.99 0.56
CA ILE A 43 -1.93 3.89 -0.13
C ILE A 43 -1.10 3.03 -1.09
N VAL A 44 -1.21 3.32 -2.38
CA VAL A 44 -0.55 2.54 -3.43
C VAL A 44 0.17 3.46 -4.40
N THR A 45 1.24 2.97 -5.00
CA THR A 45 1.98 3.67 -6.05
C THR A 45 2.12 2.80 -7.30
N TYR A 46 1.99 3.43 -8.46
CA TYR A 46 2.15 2.76 -9.75
C TYR A 46 2.66 3.76 -10.80
N ILE A 47 3.18 3.25 -11.91
CA ILE A 47 3.55 4.07 -13.05
C ILE A 47 2.38 4.12 -14.02
N ARG A 48 2.01 5.32 -14.44
CA ARG A 48 0.97 5.57 -15.44
C ARG A 48 1.61 6.21 -16.67
N GLN A 49 1.33 5.64 -17.84
CA GLN A 49 1.71 6.23 -19.12
C GLN A 49 0.45 6.41 -19.96
N VAL A 50 0.28 7.59 -20.57
CA VAL A 50 -0.88 7.92 -21.40
C VAL A 50 -0.40 8.42 -22.75
N GLY A 51 -0.59 7.61 -23.79
CA GLY A 51 -0.09 7.90 -25.12
C GLY A 51 1.42 8.12 -25.10
N GLU A 52 1.85 9.21 -25.73
CA GLU A 52 3.27 9.60 -25.84
C GLU A 52 3.77 10.46 -24.67
N ARG A 53 2.93 10.72 -23.66
CA ARG A 53 3.37 11.48 -22.49
C ARG A 53 4.43 10.68 -21.72
N PRO A 54 5.42 11.36 -21.12
CA PRO A 54 6.34 10.72 -20.19
C PRO A 54 5.58 9.95 -19.10
N ALA A 55 6.14 8.81 -18.70
CA ALA A 55 5.56 8.02 -17.63
C ALA A 55 5.59 8.79 -16.31
N GLU A 56 4.45 8.83 -15.62
CA GLU A 56 4.29 9.54 -14.35
C GLU A 56 4.14 8.53 -13.20
N ARG A 57 4.78 8.82 -12.07
CA ARG A 57 4.57 8.05 -10.84
C ARG A 57 3.32 8.57 -10.12
N MET A 58 2.33 7.70 -9.99
CA MET A 58 1.12 7.96 -9.24
C MET A 58 1.29 7.52 -7.78
N LEU A 59 0.74 8.31 -6.87
CA LEU A 59 0.51 7.94 -5.47
C LEU A 59 -0.96 8.19 -5.18
N VAL A 60 -1.72 7.13 -4.92
CA VAL A 60 -3.17 7.23 -4.77
C VAL A 60 -3.63 6.52 -3.51
N ASN A 61 -4.77 6.98 -3.01
CA ASN A 61 -5.52 6.34 -1.94
C ASN A 61 -6.77 5.69 -2.53
N VAL A 62 -6.93 4.39 -2.33
CA VAL A 62 -8.08 3.60 -2.81
C VAL A 62 -8.74 2.85 -1.67
N GLY A 63 -10.06 2.62 -1.76
CA GLY A 63 -10.77 1.79 -0.79
C GLY A 63 -10.20 0.37 -0.74
N ALA A 64 -10.09 -0.24 0.45
CA ALA A 64 -9.49 -1.56 0.61
C ALA A 64 -10.18 -2.65 -0.24
N GLY A 65 -11.50 -2.55 -0.42
CA GLY A 65 -12.27 -3.45 -1.29
C GLY A 65 -11.89 -3.39 -2.78
N ARG A 66 -11.11 -2.38 -3.20
CA ARG A 66 -10.58 -2.26 -4.56
C ARG A 66 -9.19 -2.86 -4.72
N VAL A 67 -8.61 -3.43 -3.67
CA VAL A 67 -7.25 -3.98 -3.71
C VAL A 67 -7.32 -5.50 -3.74
N LYS A 68 -6.81 -6.10 -4.82
CA LYS A 68 -6.64 -7.54 -4.94
C LYS A 68 -5.16 -7.89 -4.70
N PRO A 69 -4.85 -8.78 -3.73
CA PRO A 69 -3.48 -9.23 -3.52
C PRO A 69 -2.99 -10.06 -4.72
N LEU A 70 -1.73 -9.86 -5.12
CA LEU A 70 -1.07 -10.65 -6.18
C LEU A 70 0.07 -11.53 -5.65
N MET A 71 0.54 -11.28 -4.43
CA MET A 71 1.56 -12.07 -3.73
C MET A 71 0.96 -12.93 -2.60
N PRO A 72 1.73 -13.88 -2.03
CA PRO A 72 1.31 -14.64 -0.84
C PRO A 72 1.08 -13.73 0.38
N PRO A 73 0.20 -14.11 1.34
CA PRO A 73 -0.11 -13.30 2.52
C PRO A 73 1.11 -12.85 3.34
N ALA A 74 2.14 -13.69 3.42
CA ALA A 74 3.38 -13.38 4.13
C ALA A 74 4.12 -12.15 3.57
N ALA A 75 3.93 -11.80 2.29
CA ALA A 75 4.53 -10.60 1.69
C ALA A 75 3.94 -9.29 2.22
N TYR A 76 2.74 -9.33 2.81
CA TYR A 76 2.05 -8.14 3.32
C TYR A 76 2.18 -7.95 4.82
N LYS A 77 2.86 -8.86 5.52
CA LYS A 77 2.93 -8.87 6.99
C LYS A 77 3.54 -7.58 7.55
N ASP A 78 4.51 -7.02 6.84
CA ASP A 78 5.28 -5.83 7.23
C ASP A 78 4.74 -4.54 6.57
N VAL A 79 3.60 -4.61 5.87
CA VAL A 79 2.96 -3.41 5.32
C VAL A 79 2.49 -2.54 6.48
N ARG A 80 2.99 -1.31 6.50
CA ARG A 80 2.66 -0.33 7.54
C ARG A 80 1.16 -0.13 7.64
N ARG A 81 0.67 -0.01 8.88
CA ARG A 81 -0.70 0.38 9.18
C ARG A 81 -0.66 1.75 9.85
N ILE A 82 -1.43 2.68 9.30
CA ILE A 82 -1.51 4.06 9.76
C ILE A 82 -2.98 4.45 9.93
N GLN A 83 -3.22 5.52 10.67
CA GLN A 83 -4.55 6.09 10.88
C GLN A 83 -4.55 7.56 10.47
N LEU A 84 -5.55 7.96 9.70
CA LEU A 84 -5.88 9.37 9.51
C LEU A 84 -6.80 9.79 10.66
N CYS A 85 -6.26 10.61 11.55
CA CYS A 85 -6.94 11.07 12.74
C CYS A 85 -7.91 12.22 12.44
N ARG A 86 -8.86 12.47 13.35
CA ARG A 86 -9.87 13.54 13.23
C ARG A 86 -9.27 14.94 13.15
N ASP A 87 -8.10 15.12 13.75
CA ASP A 87 -7.30 16.35 13.70
C ASP A 87 -6.55 16.53 12.37
N GLY A 88 -6.61 15.56 11.47
CA GLY A 88 -5.93 15.58 10.17
C GLY A 88 -4.52 14.98 10.20
N ASP A 89 -4.01 14.59 11.38
CA ASP A 89 -2.69 13.97 11.48
C ASP A 89 -2.71 12.51 11.03
N ILE A 90 -1.56 12.05 10.56
CA ILE A 90 -1.31 10.63 10.26
C ILE A 90 -0.46 10.05 11.38
N ARG A 91 -0.94 9.00 12.04
CA ARG A 91 -0.24 8.28 13.11
C ARG A 91 -0.13 6.79 12.80
N ASP A 92 0.83 6.11 13.40
CA ASP A 92 0.88 4.65 13.30
C ASP A 92 -0.36 4.06 13.97
N TRP A 93 -0.98 3.09 13.29
CA TRP A 93 -2.16 2.40 13.81
C TRP A 93 -1.73 1.10 14.44
N GLU A 94 -1.95 1.02 15.75
CA GLU A 94 -1.92 -0.22 16.50
C GLU A 94 -3.35 -0.56 16.94
N PRO A 95 -3.79 -1.83 16.81
CA PRO A 95 -5.05 -2.23 17.40
C PRO A 95 -4.99 -2.02 18.91
N GLU A 96 -6.01 -1.39 19.47
CA GLU A 96 -6.16 -1.31 20.93
C GLU A 96 -6.21 -2.74 21.49
N PRO A 97 -5.43 -3.05 22.53
CA PRO A 97 -5.50 -4.37 23.15
C PRO A 97 -6.94 -4.65 23.60
N PRO A 98 -7.44 -5.88 23.45
CA PRO A 98 -8.78 -6.21 23.90
C PRO A 98 -8.90 -5.86 25.39
N ALA A 99 -9.97 -5.17 25.77
CA ALA A 99 -10.26 -4.93 27.18
C ALA A 99 -10.32 -6.30 27.89
N GLU A 100 -9.56 -6.45 28.98
CA GLU A 100 -9.68 -7.62 29.85
C GLU A 100 -11.14 -7.71 30.35
N PRO A 101 -11.72 -8.92 30.40
CA PRO A 101 -13.12 -9.14 30.72
C PRO A 101 -13.50 -8.72 32.15
#